data_AF-A0A212KEG9-F1
#
_entry.id   AF-A0A212KEG9-F1
#
_cell.length_a   1.000
_cell.length_b   1.000
_cell.length_c   1.000
_cell.angle_alpha   90.00
_cell.angle_beta   90.00
_cell.angle_gamma   90.00
#
_symmetry.space_group_name_H-M   'P 1'
#
loop_
_entity.id
_entity.type
_entity.pdbx_description
1 polymer ?
#
loop_
_entity_poly.entity_id
_entity_poly.type
_entity_poly.pdbx_seq_one_letter_code
_entity_poly.pdbx_strand_id
1 'polypeptide(L)'
;MPIRLDDLYHEFFTPLELAELKSSIEDNHKILIDHLSKEDRKSVLRIIDALEMICNYQTKSSFIQGFKLGFELTTELQTYDTHSSEIDSQNCGYSFMPMEVQKNEEKN
;
A
#
# COMPACT_ATOMS: atom_id res chain seq x y z
N MET A 1 -1.15 -17.18 10.57
CA MET A 1 -0.69 -15.84 10.13
C MET A 1 0.05 -15.20 11.27
N PRO A 2 1.10 -14.39 11.03
CA PRO A 2 1.73 -13.62 12.10
C PRO A 2 0.67 -12.70 12.72
N ILE A 3 0.42 -12.87 14.02
CA ILE A 3 -0.64 -12.21 14.81
C ILE A 3 -0.61 -10.68 14.59
N ARG A 4 0.60 -10.12 14.49
CA ARG A 4 0.84 -8.69 14.30
C ARG A 4 0.22 -8.09 13.03
N LEU A 5 0.13 -8.83 11.93
CA LEU A 5 -0.41 -8.29 10.67
C LEU A 5 -1.93 -8.22 10.70
N ASP A 6 -2.55 -9.15 11.41
CA ASP A 6 -3.99 -9.19 11.62
C ASP A 6 -4.40 -8.07 12.58
N ASP A 7 -3.63 -7.85 13.64
CA ASP A 7 -3.83 -6.74 14.57
C ASP A 7 -3.74 -5.38 13.85
N LEU A 8 -2.71 -5.19 13.02
CA LEU A 8 -2.55 -3.97 12.22
C LEU A 8 -3.72 -3.79 11.22
N TYR A 9 -4.16 -4.86 10.57
CA TYR A 9 -5.33 -4.79 9.70
C TYR A 9 -6.55 -4.28 10.47
N HIS A 10 -6.82 -4.82 11.66
CA HIS A 10 -7.96 -4.40 12.49
C HIS A 10 -7.80 -2.97 13.05
N GLU A 11 -6.57 -2.52 13.33
CA GLU A 11 -6.29 -1.15 13.78
C GLU A 11 -6.53 -0.11 12.68
N PHE A 12 -6.11 -0.40 11.44
CA PHE A 12 -6.27 0.52 10.32
C PHE A 12 -7.59 0.38 9.57
N PHE A 13 -8.29 -0.75 9.73
CA PHE A 13 -9.58 -0.95 9.11
C PHE A 13 -10.63 -0.05 9.77
N THR A 14 -11.06 0.98 9.03
CA THR A 14 -12.19 1.82 9.42
C THR A 14 -13.43 1.35 8.67
N PRO A 15 -14.45 0.81 9.37
CA PRO A 15 -15.72 0.49 8.74
C PRO A 15 -16.33 1.73 8.10
N LEU A 16 -16.74 1.62 6.84
CA LEU A 16 -17.43 2.71 6.16
C LEU A 16 -18.90 2.73 6.56
N GLU A 17 -19.39 3.88 7.02
CA GLU A 17 -20.81 4.06 7.34
C GLU A 17 -21.63 4.24 6.06
N LEU A 18 -22.28 3.16 5.63
CA LEU A 18 -23.08 3.09 4.40
C LEU A 18 -24.57 3.03 4.71
N ALA A 19 -25.12 4.10 5.28
CA ALA A 19 -26.52 4.15 5.73
C ALA A 19 -27.53 3.83 4.60
N GLU A 20 -27.32 4.37 3.40
CA GLU A 20 -28.18 4.07 2.24
C GLU A 20 -28.14 2.59 1.84
N LEU A 21 -26.96 1.98 1.89
CA LEU A 21 -26.81 0.56 1.59
C LEU A 21 -27.47 -0.31 2.66
N LYS A 22 -27.33 0.06 3.94
CA LYS A 22 -28.03 -0.60 5.06
C LYS A 22 -29.55 -0.55 4.86
N SER A 23 -30.10 0.60 4.47
CA SER A 23 -31.53 0.75 4.16
C SER A 23 -31.96 -0.13 2.98
N SER A 24 -31.18 -0.12 1.90
CA SER A 24 -31.44 -0.95 0.72
C SER A 24 -31.46 -2.45 1.05
N ILE A 25 -30.57 -2.91 1.93
CA ILE A 25 -30.55 -4.31 2.40
C ILE A 25 -31.86 -4.67 3.10
N GLU A 26 -32.38 -3.81 3.99
CA GLU A 26 -33.64 -4.09 4.68
C GLU A 26 -34.84 -4.16 3.72
N ASP A 27 -34.90 -3.27 2.74
CA ASP A 27 -35.98 -3.26 1.76
C ASP A 27 -35.93 -4.50 0.85
N ASN A 28 -34.75 -4.89 0.40
CA ASN A 28 -34.56 -6.15 -0.33
C ASN A 28 -34.91 -7.36 0.53
N HIS A 29 -34.57 -7.36 1.82
CA HIS A 29 -34.92 -8.46 2.72
C HIS A 29 -36.43 -8.66 2.85
N LYS A 30 -37.23 -7.58 2.91
CA LYS A 30 -38.70 -7.67 2.89
C LYS A 30 -39.21 -8.33 1.60
N ILE A 31 -38.69 -7.89 0.45
CA ILE A 31 -39.03 -8.49 -0.86
C ILE A 31 -38.70 -9.99 -0.88
N LEU A 32 -37.52 -10.39 -0.36
CA LEU A 32 -37.14 -11.80 -0.31
C LEU A 32 -38.07 -12.63 0.58
N ILE A 33 -38.56 -12.10 1.69
CA ILE A 33 -39.54 -12.79 2.54
C ILE A 33 -40.85 -13.05 1.80
N ASP A 34 -41.32 -12.08 1.03
CA ASP A 34 -42.61 -12.16 0.34
C ASP A 34 -42.59 -13.11 -0.87
N HIS A 35 -41.46 -13.19 -1.57
CA HIS A 35 -41.36 -13.93 -2.83
C HIS A 35 -40.71 -15.32 -2.74
N LEU A 36 -39.88 -15.57 -1.71
CA LEU A 36 -39.07 -16.79 -1.63
C LEU A 36 -39.50 -17.73 -0.50
N SER A 37 -39.42 -19.04 -0.77
CA SER A 37 -39.61 -20.04 0.26
C SER A 37 -38.51 -19.95 1.33
N LYS A 38 -38.69 -20.67 2.45
CA LYS A 38 -37.68 -20.71 3.52
C LYS A 38 -36.35 -21.29 3.04
N GLU A 39 -36.38 -22.32 2.20
CA GLU A 39 -35.16 -22.97 1.69
C GLU A 39 -34.44 -22.10 0.66
N ASP A 40 -35.17 -21.37 -0.17
CA ASP A 40 -34.59 -20.44 -1.14
C ASP A 40 -33.88 -19.29 -0.42
N ARG A 41 -34.52 -18.69 0.60
CA ARG A 41 -33.91 -17.64 1.43
C ARG A 41 -32.63 -18.12 2.12
N LYS A 42 -32.62 -19.35 2.61
CA LYS A 42 -31.42 -19.96 3.21
C LYS A 42 -30.29 -20.12 2.19
N SER A 43 -30.62 -20.45 0.94
CA SER A 43 -29.65 -20.54 -0.14
C SER A 43 -29.08 -19.18 -0.50
N VAL A 44 -29.91 -18.14 -0.60
CA VAL A 44 -29.48 -16.75 -0.80
C VAL A 44 -28.54 -16.29 0.33
N LEU A 45 -28.90 -16.55 1.58
CA LEU A 45 -28.08 -16.15 2.72
C LEU A 45 -26.70 -16.82 2.69
N ARG A 46 -26.64 -18.12 2.35
CA ARG A 46 -25.36 -18.83 2.18
C ARG A 46 -24.50 -18.26 1.05
N ILE A 47 -25.12 -17.78 -0.03
CA ILE A 47 -24.41 -17.11 -1.12
C ILE A 47 -23.81 -15.80 -0.60
N ILE A 48 -24.58 -15.02 0.14
CA ILE A 48 -24.11 -13.75 0.73
C ILE A 48 -22.94 -14.01 1.69
N ASP A 49 -23.08 -14.97 2.61
CA ASP A 49 -22.01 -15.34 3.55
C ASP A 49 -20.72 -15.74 2.81
N ALA A 50 -20.84 -16.52 1.72
CA ALA A 50 -19.69 -16.94 0.92
C ALA A 50 -19.05 -15.76 0.16
N LEU A 51 -19.85 -14.86 -0.40
CA LEU A 51 -19.36 -13.66 -1.08
C LEU A 51 -18.66 -12.72 -0.10
N GLU A 52 -19.23 -12.51 1.09
CA GLU A 52 -18.61 -11.69 2.14
C GLU A 52 -17.26 -12.26 2.57
N MET A 53 -17.19 -13.59 2.74
CA MET A 53 -15.94 -14.26 3.06
C MET A 53 -14.88 -14.06 1.96
N ILE A 54 -15.25 -14.17 0.67
CA ILE A 54 -14.35 -13.90 -0.45
C ILE A 54 -13.84 -12.46 -0.41
N CYS A 55 -14.73 -11.48 -0.23
CA CYS A 55 -14.36 -10.06 -0.14
C CYS A 55 -13.41 -9.80 1.04
N ASN A 56 -13.64 -10.42 2.19
CA ASN A 56 -12.76 -10.28 3.35
C ASN A 56 -11.36 -10.85 3.08
N TYR A 57 -11.26 -12.02 2.46
CA TYR A 57 -9.96 -12.58 2.05
C TYR A 57 -9.23 -11.71 1.03
N GLN A 58 -9.95 -11.17 0.05
CA GLN A 58 -9.39 -10.27 -0.95
C GLN A 58 -8.89 -8.97 -0.33
N THR A 59 -9.69 -8.33 0.53
CA THR A 59 -9.33 -7.08 1.24
C THR A 59 -8.04 -7.27 2.04
N LYS A 60 -7.94 -8.37 2.79
CA LYS A 60 -6.74 -8.71 3.54
C LYS A 60 -5.54 -8.98 2.63
N SER A 61 -5.73 -9.70 1.53
CA SER A 61 -4.66 -9.93 0.54
C SER A 61 -4.13 -8.62 -0.03
N SER A 62 -5.02 -7.71 -0.44
CA SER A 62 -4.67 -6.39 -0.97
C SER A 62 -3.94 -5.54 0.07
N PHE A 63 -4.39 -5.54 1.33
CA PHE A 63 -3.70 -4.85 2.42
C PHE A 63 -2.24 -5.30 2.55
N ILE A 64 -1.99 -6.61 2.56
CA ILE A 64 -0.64 -7.18 2.67
C ILE A 64 0.23 -6.80 1.46
N GLN A 65 -0.34 -6.82 0.25
CA GLN A 65 0.37 -6.40 -0.96
C GLN A 65 0.77 -4.92 -0.91
N GLY A 66 -0.08 -4.05 -0.36
CA GLY A 66 0.26 -2.65 -0.14
C GLY A 66 1.50 -2.44 0.72
N PHE A 67 1.64 -3.20 1.82
CA PHE A 67 2.85 -3.15 2.66
C PHE A 67 4.11 -3.64 1.93
N LYS A 68 3.99 -4.72 1.15
CA LYS A 68 5.12 -5.22 0.34
C LYS A 68 5.59 -4.17 -0.65
N LEU A 69 4.65 -3.56 -1.37
CA LEU A 69 4.95 -2.49 -2.32
C LEU A 69 5.61 -1.30 -1.62
N GLY A 70 5.09 -0.85 -0.48
CA GLY A 70 5.69 0.25 0.28
C GLY A 70 7.10 -0.05 0.77
N PHE A 71 7.36 -1.30 1.18
CA PHE A 71 8.69 -1.74 1.60
C PHE A 71 9.69 -1.78 0.43
N GLU A 72 9.26 -2.28 -0.74
CA GLU A 72 10.07 -2.29 -1.97
C GLU A 72 10.44 -0.87 -2.39
N LEU A 73 9.46 0.04 -2.44
CA LEU A 73 9.69 1.46 -2.78
C LEU A 73 10.64 2.16 -1.79
N THR A 74 10.53 1.85 -0.49
CA THR A 74 11.42 2.42 0.52
C THR A 74 12.86 1.95 0.32
N THR A 75 13.04 0.66 0.00
CA THR A 75 14.36 0.07 -0.27
C THR A 75 14.98 0.65 -1.53
N GLU A 76 14.17 0.82 -2.58
CA GLU A 76 14.59 1.47 -3.82
C GLU A 76 15.05 2.92 -3.55
N LEU A 77 14.28 3.70 -2.79
CA LEU A 77 14.61 5.08 -2.45
C LEU A 77 15.92 5.21 -1.65
N GLN A 78 16.15 4.32 -0.67
CA GLN A 78 17.41 4.28 0.09
C GLN A 78 18.62 3.97 -0.80
N THR A 79 18.42 3.13 -1.80
CA THR A 79 19.46 2.77 -2.77
C THR A 79 19.81 3.98 -3.65
N TYR A 80 18.82 4.75 -4.11
CA TYR A 80 19.05 6.02 -4.81
C TYR A 80 19.83 7.04 -3.98
N ASP A 81 19.46 7.23 -2.70
CA ASP A 81 20.12 8.17 -1.80
C ASP A 81 21.59 7.78 -1.55
N THR A 82 21.83 6.48 -1.33
CA THR A 82 23.19 5.92 -1.18
C THR A 82 24.04 6.18 -2.41
N HIS A 83 23.52 5.90 -3.61
CA HIS A 83 24.26 6.16 -4.86
C HIS A 83 24.51 7.65 -5.13
N SER A 84 23.60 8.54 -4.70
CA SER A 84 23.83 9.99 -4.81
C SER A 84 24.97 10.45 -3.89
N SER A 85 25.02 9.94 -2.66
CA SER A 85 26.09 10.25 -1.70
C SER A 85 27.46 9.68 -2.09
N GLU A 86 27.49 8.53 -2.78
CA GLU A 86 28.71 7.94 -3.33
C GLU A 86 29.28 8.78 -4.49
N ILE A 87 28.42 9.32 -5.37
CA ILE A 87 28.81 10.21 -6.47
C ILE A 87 29.36 11.54 -5.93
N ASP A 88 28.71 12.11 -4.91
CA ASP A 88 29.17 13.35 -4.28
C ASP A 88 30.52 13.15 -3.55
N SER A 89 30.72 12.00 -2.90
CA SER A 89 31.99 11.64 -2.27
C SER A 89 33.14 11.47 -3.27
N GLN A 90 32.86 11.04 -4.50
CA GLN A 90 33.88 10.88 -5.56
C GLN A 90 34.24 12.22 -6.22
N ASN A 91 33.32 13.19 -6.27
CA ASN A 91 33.56 14.51 -6.85
C ASN A 91 34.26 15.50 -5.90
N CYS A 92 34.19 15.32 -4.59
CA CYS A 92 34.88 16.21 -3.64
C CYS A 92 36.41 15.99 -3.52
N GLY A 93 37.01 15.07 -4.28
CA GLY A 93 38.46 14.85 -4.32
C GLY A 93 39.26 15.72 -5.30
N TYR A 94 38.60 16.43 -6.23
CA TYR A 94 39.28 17.11 -7.35
C TYR A 94 39.22 18.64 -7.35
N SER A 95 38.65 19.28 -6.31
CA SER A 95 38.38 20.73 -6.33
C SER A 95 39.46 21.62 -5.68
N PHE A 96 40.53 21.05 -5.09
CA PHE A 96 41.52 21.84 -4.33
C PHE A 96 42.98 21.68 -4.81
N MET A 97 43.23 21.62 -6.12
CA MET A 97 44.56 22.01 -6.64
C MET A 97 44.49 23.41 -7.23
N PRO A 98 45.12 24.43 -6.64
CA PRO A 98 45.32 25.69 -7.32
C PRO A 98 46.24 25.43 -8.52
N MET A 99 45.78 25.81 -9.72
CA MET A 99 46.63 25.85 -10.90
C MET A 99 47.71 26.90 -10.62
N GLU A 100 48.95 26.47 -10.35
CA GLU A 100 50.06 27.41 -10.25
C GLU A 100 50.24 28.09 -11.60
N VAL A 101 49.81 29.35 -11.65
CA VAL A 101 50.08 30.27 -12.75
C VAL A 101 51.55 30.63 -12.67
N GLN A 102 52.41 29.87 -13.35
CA GLN A 102 53.76 30.34 -13.67
C GLN A 102 53.66 31.38 -14.78
N LYS A 103 53.54 32.64 -14.36
CA LYS A 103 53.61 33.80 -15.24
C LYS A 103 54.94 34.52 -15.01
N ASN A 104 55.75 34.48 -16.07
CA ASN A 104 56.80 35.42 -16.46
C ASN A 104 58.14 35.31 -15.67
N GLU A 105 59.33 35.52 -16.24
CA GLU A 105 59.70 36.44 -17.32
C GLU A 105 61.09 36.08 -17.90
N GLU A 106 61.32 36.54 -19.13
CA GLU A 106 62.49 36.37 -20.00
C GLU A 106 63.83 36.93 -19.49
N LYS A 107 64.91 36.42 -20.13
CA LYS A 107 66.23 37.03 -20.42
C LYS A 107 67.27 37.13 -19.30
N ASN A 108 68.38 36.40 -19.44
CA ASN A 108 69.50 36.79 -20.31
C ASN A 108 70.40 35.59 -20.62
#